data_AF-A0A7I8DXS9-F1
#
_entry.id   AF-A0A7I8DXS9-F1
#
_cell.length_a   1.000
_cell.length_b   1.000
_cell.length_c   1.000
_cell.angle_alpha   90.00
_cell.angle_beta   90.00
_cell.angle_gamma   90.00
#
_symmetry.space_group_name_H-M   'P 1'
#
loop_
_entity.id
_entity.type
_entity.pdbx_description
1 polymer ?
#
loop_
_entity_poly.entity_id
_entity_poly.type
_entity_poly.pdbx_seq_one_letter_code
_entity_poly.pdbx_strand_id
1 'polypeptide(L)' 'MQHAKEECAELIQAINKCLRYPNKEECKNNLIEEICDVEIMLFQLKEMFGITNEAVESCKILKAKREKKRLEEVKK' A
#
# COMPACT_ATOMS: atom_id res chain seq x y z
N MET A 1 4.37 16.73 -1.55
CA MET A 1 3.04 16.36 -1.01
C MET A 1 1.98 16.21 -2.09
N GLN A 2 1.90 17.07 -3.12
CA GLN A 2 0.97 16.88 -4.23
C GLN A 2 1.19 15.54 -4.95
N HIS A 3 2.45 15.25 -5.30
CA HIS A 3 2.88 13.96 -5.86
C HIS A 3 2.43 12.75 -5.04
N ALA A 4 2.40 12.85 -3.71
CA ALA A 4 2.00 11.71 -2.88
C ALA A 4 0.53 11.30 -3.06
N LYS A 5 -0.35 12.25 -3.40
CA LYS A 5 -1.75 11.95 -3.69
C LYS A 5 -1.93 11.38 -5.10
N GLU A 6 -1.05 11.79 -6.03
CA GLU A 6 -1.04 11.34 -7.43
C GLU A 6 -0.67 9.86 -7.50
N GLU A 7 0.41 9.42 -6.85
CA GLU A 7 0.83 8.00 -6.82
C GLU A 7 -0.27 7.08 -6.28
N CYS A 8 -1.01 7.53 -5.26
CA CYS A 8 -2.13 6.75 -4.73
C CYS A 8 -3.28 6.61 -5.73
N ALA A 9 -3.54 7.63 -6.54
CA ALA A 9 -4.58 7.60 -7.56
C ALA A 9 -4.16 6.75 -8.77
N GLU A 10 -2.88 6.77 -9.15
CA GLU A 10 -2.33 5.97 -10.24
C GLU A 10 -2.26 4.48 -9.86
N LEU A 11 -1.85 4.15 -8.63
CA LEU A 11 -1.95 2.79 -8.09
C LEU A 11 -3.39 2.25 -8.10
N ILE A 12 -4.38 3.07 -7.72
CA ILE A 12 -5.81 2.67 -7.80
C ILE A 12 -6.20 2.36 -9.25
N GLN A 13 -5.78 3.18 -10.20
CA GLN A 13 -6.06 2.95 -11.62
C GLN A 13 -5.39 1.66 -12.13
N ALA A 14 -4.13 1.42 -11.74
CA ALA A 14 -3.38 0.21 -12.10
C ALA A 14 -4.03 -1.06 -11.54
N ILE A 15 -4.45 -1.05 -10.27
CA ILE A 15 -5.22 -2.15 -9.66
C ILE A 15 -6.48 -2.43 -10.49
N ASN A 16 -7.24 -1.40 -10.85
CA ASN A 16 -8.47 -1.55 -11.64
C ASN A 16 -8.20 -2.07 -13.06
N LYS A 17 -7.07 -1.73 -13.68
CA LYS A 17 -6.66 -2.29 -14.98
C LYS A 17 -6.31 -3.79 -14.83
N CYS A 18 -5.57 -4.16 -13.79
CA CYS A 18 -5.24 -5.56 -13.48
C CYS A 18 -6.47 -6.42 -13.18
N LEU A 19 -7.45 -5.90 -12.44
CA LEU A 19 -8.70 -6.62 -12.16
C LEU A 19 -9.54 -6.85 -13.43
N ARG A 20 -9.53 -5.88 -14.36
CA ARG A 20 -10.24 -6.00 -15.65
C ARG A 20 -9.52 -6.90 -16.65
N TYR A 21 -8.19 -6.93 -16.62
CA TYR A 21 -7.35 -7.66 -17.57
C TYR A 21 -6.25 -8.48 -16.88
N PRO A 22 -6.59 -9.49 -16.08
CA PRO A 22 -5.65 -10.20 -15.20
C PRO A 22 -4.55 -10.97 -15.93
N ASN A 23 -4.79 -11.32 -17.20
CA ASN A 23 -3.86 -12.07 -18.03
C ASN A 23 -2.94 -11.19 -18.89
N LYS A 24 -3.09 -9.85 -18.83
CA LYS A 24 -2.22 -8.93 -19.56
C LYS A 24 -0.96 -8.62 -18.76
N GLU A 25 0.18 -9.01 -19.30
CA GLU A 25 1.50 -8.76 -18.70
C GLU A 25 1.76 -7.26 -18.53
N GLU A 26 1.40 -6.44 -19.51
CA GLU A 26 1.50 -4.98 -19.44
C GLU A 26 0.77 -4.39 -18.21
N CYS A 27 -0.41 -4.92 -17.87
CA CYS A 27 -1.13 -4.46 -16.67
C CYS A 27 -0.36 -4.81 -15.40
N LYS A 28 0.26 -6.01 -15.34
CA LYS A 28 1.08 -6.41 -14.20
C LYS A 28 2.34 -5.56 -14.08
N ASN A 29 3.00 -5.26 -15.20
CA ASN A 29 4.18 -4.40 -15.23
C ASN A 29 3.84 -2.99 -14.75
N ASN A 30 2.76 -2.39 -15.27
CA ASN A 30 2.26 -1.10 -14.78
C ASN A 30 1.93 -1.18 -13.28
N LEU A 31 1.32 -2.26 -12.78
CA LEU A 31 1.04 -2.37 -11.35
C LEU A 31 2.32 -2.42 -10.50
N ILE A 32 3.38 -3.07 -10.99
CA ILE A 32 4.67 -3.13 -10.29
C ILE A 32 5.32 -1.74 -10.21
N GLU A 33 5.31 -0.99 -11.30
CA GLU A 33 5.85 0.39 -11.34
C GLU A 33 5.15 1.28 -10.30
N GLU A 34 3.82 1.26 -10.29
CA GLU A 34 3.00 2.10 -9.41
C GLU A 34 3.13 1.73 -7.93
N ILE A 35 3.38 0.44 -7.65
CA ILE A 35 3.73 -0.01 -6.29
C ILE A 35 5.10 0.56 -5.90
N CYS A 36 6.08 0.52 -6.81
CA CYS A 36 7.42 1.07 -6.58
C CYS A 36 7.35 2.59 -6.29
N ASP A 37 6.57 3.33 -7.08
CA ASP A 37 6.42 4.77 -6.89
C ASP A 37 5.77 5.10 -5.54
N VAL A 38 4.75 4.34 -5.12
CA VAL A 38 4.15 4.45 -3.78
C VAL A 38 5.14 4.10 -2.67
N GLU A 39 6.00 3.09 -2.83
CA GLU A 39 7.02 2.75 -1.83
C GLU A 39 8.06 3.87 -1.66
N ILE A 40 8.54 4.45 -2.76
CA ILE A 40 9.46 5.59 -2.76
C ILE A 40 8.79 6.81 -2.10
N MET A 41 7.54 7.09 -2.46
CA MET A 41 6.75 8.16 -1.85
C MET A 41 6.60 7.97 -0.33
N LEU A 42 6.32 6.74 0.13
CA LEU A 42 6.24 6.43 1.56
C LEU A 42 7.58 6.63 2.28
N PHE A 43 8.70 6.28 1.64
CA PHE A 43 10.03 6.56 2.16
C PHE A 43 10.26 8.07 2.32
N GLN A 44 10.00 8.86 1.29
CA GLN A 44 10.14 10.32 1.34
C GLN A 44 9.27 10.97 2.42
N LEU A 45 8.04 10.49 2.62
CA LEU A 45 7.14 10.96 3.68
C LEU A 45 7.71 10.66 5.07
N LYS A 46 8.29 9.47 5.27
CA LYS A 46 8.92 9.11 6.54
C LYS A 46 10.08 10.04 6.87
N GLU A 47 10.98 10.26 5.91
CA GLU A 47 12.13 11.15 6.07
C GLU A 47 11.67 12.59 6.37
N MET A 48 10.71 13.11 5.60
CA MET A 48 10.22 14.48 5.72
C MET A 48 9.57 14.78 7.09
N PHE A 49 8.97 13.77 7.73
CA PHE A 49 8.31 13.92 9.03
C PHE A 49 9.07 13.27 10.19
N GLY A 50 10.30 12.77 9.96
CA GLY A 50 11.09 12.09 10.99
C GLY A 50 10.41 10.82 11.54
N ILE A 51 9.61 10.15 10.73
CA ILE A 51 8.89 8.93 11.14
C ILE A 51 9.80 7.73 10.90
N THR A 52 10.18 7.04 11.98
CA THR A 52 11.05 5.86 11.85
C THR A 52 10.29 4.63 11.35
N ASN A 53 11.02 3.70 10.73
CA ASN A 53 10.45 2.43 10.29
C ASN A 53 9.90 1.61 11.47
N GLU A 54 10.55 1.66 12.63
CA GLU A 54 10.13 0.96 13.86
C GLU A 54 8.80 1.50 14.38
N ALA A 55 8.56 2.81 14.27
CA ALA A 55 7.29 3.42 14.67
C ALA A 55 6.14 2.92 13.78
N VAL A 56 6.36 2.84 12.47
CA VAL A 56 5.37 2.29 11.52
C VAL A 56 5.16 0.80 11.75
N GLU A 57 6.22 0.03 11.99
CA GLU A 57 6.14 -1.41 12.21
C GLU A 57 5.40 -1.75 13.51
N SER A 58 5.68 -1.02 14.59
CA SER A 58 4.94 -1.14 15.85
C SER A 58 3.45 -0.91 15.64
N CYS A 59 3.09 0.09 14.82
CA CYS A 59 1.69 0.35 14.47
C CYS A 59 1.08 -0.81 13.66
N LYS A 60 1.81 -1.36 12.67
CA LYS A 60 1.35 -2.52 11.88
C LYS A 60 1.06 -3.73 12.76
N ILE A 61 1.95 -4.07 13.70
CA ILE A 61 1.77 -5.20 14.62
C ILE A 61 0.49 -5.03 15.46
N LEU A 62 0.26 -3.83 16.00
CA LEU A 62 -0.95 -3.55 16.78
C LEU A 62 -2.22 -3.70 15.93
N LYS A 63 -2.21 -3.19 14.69
CA LYS A 63 -3.35 -3.32 13.76
C LYS A 63 -3.58 -4.78 13.35
N ALA A 64 -2.53 -5.53 13.03
CA ALA A 64 -2.62 -6.95 12.69
C ALA A 64 -3.18 -7.80 13.85
N LYS A 65 -2.76 -7.51 15.09
CA LYS A 65 -3.33 -8.15 16.29
C LYS A 65 -4.83 -7.90 16.45
N ARG A 66 -5.28 -6.66 16.21
CA ARG A 66 -6.71 -6.29 16.26
C ARG A 66 -7.51 -7.04 15.19
N GLU A 67 -6.97 -7.09 13.98
CA GLU A 67 -7.63 -7.79 12.86
C GLU A 67 -7.73 -9.29 13.10
N LYS A 68 -6.66 -9.92 13.61
CA LYS A 68 -6.68 -11.32 14.01
C LYS A 68 -7.79 -11.61 15.04
N LYS A 69 -7.90 -10.77 16.08
CA LYS A 69 -8.96 -10.92 17.09
C LYS A 69 -10.37 -10.81 16.48
N ARG A 70 -10.58 -9.85 15.57
CA ARG A 70 -11.85 -9.68 14.84
C ARG A 70 -12.22 -10.95 14.06
N LEU A 71 -11.25 -11.55 13.36
CA LEU A 71 -11.46 -12.78 12.60
C LEU A 71 -11.76 -13.99 13.50
N GLU A 72 -11.21 -14.04 14.70
CA GLU A 72 -11.49 -15.09 15.70
C GLU A 72 -12.90 -14.93 16.31
N GLU A 73 -13.38 -13.69 16.51
CA GLU A 73 -14.73 -13.39 16.98
C GLU A 73 -15.80 -13.72 15.94
N VAL A 74 -15.54 -13.48 14.65
CA VAL A 74 -16.48 -13.81 13.54
C VAL A 74 -16.61 -15.33 13.32
N LYS A 75 -15.62 -16.12 13.73
CA LYS A 75 -15.62 -17.59 13.60
C LYS A 75 -16.29 -18.33 14.75
N LYS A 76 -16.70 -17.62 15.82
CA LYS A 76 -17.45 -18.17 16.95
C LYS A 76 -18.94 -18.00 16.74
#